data_AF-A0A7S1J7P1-F1
#
_entry.id   AF-A0A7S1J7P1-F1
#
_cell.length_a   1.000
_cell.length_b   1.000
_cell.length_c   1.000
_cell.angle_alpha   90.00
_cell.angle_beta   90.00
_cell.angle_gamma   90.00
#
_symmetry.space_group_name_H-M   'P 1'
#
loop_
_entity.id
_entity.type
_entity.pdbx_description
1 polymer ?
#
loop_
_entity_poly.entity_id
_entity_poly.type
_entity_poly.pdbx_seq_one_letter_code
_entity_poly.pdbx_strand_id
1 'polypeptide(L)'
;AMWAIVLLLLWLPTCPAASLGPFSETVPPLKKSAHPLKPTKLWSSNLNPPFPTNAWWIDAVLEDGSTGITPEPYTVWMQPDGLMVALNRKELAPNTNYILKVFHWGLKFTHTEKVDHEVTAYDALSVT
;
A
#
# COMPACT_ATOMS: atom_id res chain seq x y z
N ALA A 1 26.86 59.75 25.81
CA ALA A 1 27.34 58.36 25.74
C ALA A 1 26.99 57.70 27.08
N MET A 2 26.41 56.52 27.21
CA MET A 2 25.91 55.50 26.29
C MET A 2 25.04 54.58 27.18
N TRP A 3 23.97 54.04 26.60
CA TRP A 3 22.86 53.39 27.29
C TRP A 3 23.23 52.07 27.99
N ALA A 4 22.66 51.82 29.17
CA ALA A 4 22.68 50.53 29.84
C ALA A 4 21.67 49.58 29.17
N ILE A 5 22.15 48.53 28.52
CA ILE A 5 21.32 47.44 27.99
C ILE A 5 21.36 46.29 29.00
N VAL A 6 20.22 46.08 29.64
CA VAL A 6 19.90 44.93 30.49
C VAL A 6 19.86 43.69 29.60
N LEU A 7 20.83 42.79 29.76
CA LEU A 7 20.85 41.50 29.07
C LEU A 7 20.00 40.51 29.87
N LEU A 8 18.71 40.44 29.53
CA LEU A 8 17.78 39.43 30.01
C LEU A 8 18.07 38.12 29.25
N LEU A 9 19.10 37.37 29.67
CA LEU A 9 19.38 36.04 29.14
C LEU A 9 18.36 35.05 29.73
N LEU A 10 17.36 34.78 28.91
CA LEU A 10 16.31 33.79 29.09
C LEU A 10 16.89 32.44 29.53
N TRP A 11 16.42 31.99 30.69
CA TRP A 11 16.58 30.64 31.20
C TRP A 11 15.74 29.70 30.31
N LEU A 12 16.32 29.24 29.21
CA LEU A 12 15.75 28.12 28.46
C LEU A 12 16.00 26.85 29.29
N PRO A 13 14.98 26.06 29.63
CA PRO A 13 15.19 24.77 30.27
C PRO A 13 16.03 23.94 29.31
N THR A 14 17.19 23.49 29.78
CA THR A 14 18.05 22.57 29.05
C THR A 14 17.24 21.31 28.77
N CYS A 15 16.73 21.19 27.54
CA CYS A 15 16.32 19.90 27.02
C CYS A 15 17.58 19.03 27.08
N PRO A 16 17.63 17.96 27.88
CA PRO A 16 18.79 17.08 27.87
C PRO A 16 18.91 16.56 26.44
N ALA A 17 20.00 16.94 25.77
CA ALA A 17 20.35 16.40 24.47
C ALA A 17 20.42 14.89 24.65
N ALA A 18 19.40 14.18 24.18
CA ALA A 18 19.45 12.74 24.10
C ALA A 18 20.64 12.42 23.20
N SER A 19 21.73 11.93 23.78
CA SER A 19 22.86 11.39 23.04
C SER A 19 22.42 10.06 22.45
N LEU A 20 21.48 10.12 21.52
CA LEU A 20 21.22 9.04 20.60
C LEU A 20 22.32 9.18 19.56
N GLY A 21 23.37 8.38 19.69
CA GLY A 21 24.16 8.04 18.50
C GLY A 21 23.21 7.60 17.38
N PRO A 22 23.61 7.67 16.10
CA PRO A 22 22.72 7.35 14.98
C PRO A 22 22.08 5.96 15.06
N PHE A 23 22.60 5.09 15.94
CA PHE A 23 22.05 3.79 16.28
C PHE A 23 21.94 3.69 17.81
N SER A 24 20.74 3.92 18.36
CA SER A 24 20.45 3.57 19.75
C SER A 24 20.05 2.10 19.83
N GLU A 25 20.64 1.37 20.78
CA GLU A 25 20.24 -0.01 21.09
C GLU A 25 18.96 -0.07 21.95
N THR A 26 18.52 1.08 22.47
CA THR A 26 17.27 1.19 23.23
C THR A 26 16.08 1.15 22.27
N VAL A 27 15.25 0.12 22.37
CA VAL A 27 13.99 0.03 21.62
C VAL A 27 13.15 1.28 21.95
N PRO A 28 12.78 2.11 20.96
CA PRO A 28 11.93 3.26 21.21
C PRO A 28 10.61 2.81 21.86
N PRO A 29 10.05 3.57 22.82
CA PRO A 29 8.79 3.21 23.47
C PRO A 29 7.61 3.44 22.52
N LEU A 30 7.46 2.57 21.52
CA LEU A 30 6.33 2.58 20.60
C LEU A 30 5.10 2.01 21.30
N LYS A 31 4.02 2.80 21.34
CA LYS A 31 2.73 2.35 21.86
C LYS A 31 2.19 1.24 20.94
N LYS A 32 1.95 0.06 21.50
CA LYS A 32 1.26 -1.02 20.79
C LYS A 32 -0.18 -0.59 20.52
N SER A 33 -0.61 -0.71 19.26
CA SER A 33 -1.99 -0.52 18.85
C SER A 33 -2.33 -1.53 17.77
N ALA A 34 -3.55 -2.04 17.79
CA ALA A 34 -4.07 -2.80 16.65
C ALA A 34 -4.38 -1.84 15.50
N HIS A 35 -4.20 -2.30 14.26
CA HIS A 35 -4.68 -1.57 13.10
C HIS A 35 -6.22 -1.52 13.12
N PRO A 36 -6.85 -0.36 12.86
CA PRO A 36 -8.31 -0.22 12.90
C PRO A 36 -8.99 -1.01 11.79
N LEU A 37 -8.37 -1.08 10.60
CA LEU A 37 -8.86 -1.91 9.50
C LEU A 37 -8.43 -3.36 9.72
N LYS A 38 -9.40 -4.27 9.61
CA LYS A 38 -9.18 -5.71 9.65
C LYS A 38 -9.01 -6.26 8.23
N PRO A 39 -8.30 -7.40 8.07
CA PRO A 39 -8.29 -8.13 6.81
C PRO A 39 -9.72 -8.40 6.33
N THR A 40 -9.95 -8.26 5.03
CA THR A 40 -11.25 -8.52 4.41
C THR A 40 -11.55 -10.03 4.36
N LYS A 41 -12.76 -10.39 3.92
CA LYS A 41 -13.14 -11.79 3.67
C LYS A 41 -12.45 -12.42 2.45
N LEU A 42 -11.68 -11.63 1.70
CA LEU A 42 -10.99 -12.06 0.48
C LEU A 42 -9.67 -12.78 0.78
N TRP A 43 -9.27 -12.86 2.05
CA TRP A 43 -8.20 -13.73 2.49
C TRP A 43 -8.76 -15.12 2.76
N SER A 44 -8.24 -16.14 2.08
CA SER A 44 -8.64 -17.51 2.33
C SER A 44 -8.42 -17.88 3.80
N SER A 45 -9.37 -18.62 4.37
CA SER A 45 -9.29 -19.09 5.77
C SER A 45 -8.07 -19.96 6.08
N ASN A 46 -7.40 -20.49 5.03
CA ASN A 46 -6.20 -21.31 5.15
C ASN A 46 -4.90 -20.47 5.25
N LEU A 47 -4.97 -19.16 5.06
CA LEU A 47 -3.82 -18.26 5.16
C LEU A 47 -3.66 -17.73 6.58
N ASN A 48 -2.41 -17.67 7.03
CA ASN A 48 -2.07 -17.21 8.37
C ASN A 48 -1.45 -15.80 8.32
N PRO A 49 -1.82 -14.89 9.24
CA PRO A 49 -1.18 -13.59 9.37
C PRO A 49 0.30 -13.74 9.82
N PRO A 50 1.16 -12.71 9.62
CA PRO A 50 0.82 -11.38 9.13
C PRO A 50 0.65 -11.33 7.61
N PHE A 51 -0.38 -10.61 7.17
CA PHE A 51 -0.61 -10.33 5.76
C PHE A 51 0.26 -9.17 5.27
N PRO A 52 0.73 -9.18 4.01
CA PRO A 52 1.47 -8.07 3.43
C PRO A 52 0.57 -6.83 3.31
N THR A 53 1.16 -5.63 3.42
CA THR A 53 0.42 -4.36 3.26
C THR A 53 0.76 -3.59 1.98
N ASN A 54 1.91 -3.88 1.36
CA ASN A 54 2.42 -3.22 0.16
C ASN A 54 2.82 -4.23 -0.94
N ALA A 55 2.09 -5.35 -1.05
CA ALA A 55 2.27 -6.27 -2.17
C ALA A 55 1.72 -5.64 -3.45
N TRP A 56 2.33 -5.93 -4.62
CA TRP A 56 1.88 -5.37 -5.90
C TRP A 56 0.44 -5.76 -6.27
N TRP A 57 -0.05 -6.86 -5.69
CA TRP A 57 -1.40 -7.40 -5.87
C TRP A 57 -2.37 -7.04 -4.73
N ILE A 58 -1.97 -6.20 -3.77
CA ILE A 58 -2.76 -5.96 -2.54
C ILE A 58 -4.19 -5.47 -2.83
N ASP A 59 -4.40 -4.78 -3.94
CA ASP A 59 -5.71 -4.30 -4.37
C ASP A 59 -6.73 -5.44 -4.64
N ALA A 60 -6.26 -6.68 -4.82
CA ALA A 60 -7.11 -7.87 -4.93
C ALA A 60 -7.84 -8.25 -3.63
N VAL A 61 -7.40 -7.72 -2.48
CA VAL A 61 -7.96 -8.03 -1.15
C VAL A 61 -8.41 -6.79 -0.39
N LEU A 62 -8.17 -5.59 -0.91
CA LEU A 62 -8.67 -4.35 -0.33
C LEU A 62 -10.11 -4.09 -0.78
N GLU A 63 -10.90 -3.49 0.11
CA GLU A 63 -12.32 -3.19 -0.13
C GLU A 63 -13.12 -4.42 -0.60
N ASP A 64 -13.58 -4.45 -1.85
CA ASP A 64 -14.30 -5.55 -2.48
C ASP A 64 -13.45 -6.36 -3.47
N GLY A 65 -12.16 -6.06 -3.58
CA GLY A 65 -11.21 -6.74 -4.47
C GLY A 65 -11.39 -6.38 -5.95
N SER A 66 -12.25 -5.42 -6.29
CA SER A 66 -12.56 -5.08 -7.69
C SER A 66 -11.53 -4.15 -8.35
N THR A 67 -10.59 -3.63 -7.56
CA THR A 67 -9.52 -2.75 -8.06
C THR A 67 -8.50 -3.54 -8.89
N GLY A 68 -7.94 -2.88 -9.89
CA GLY A 68 -7.11 -3.53 -10.91
C GLY A 68 -5.69 -3.72 -10.43
N ILE A 69 -5.20 -4.94 -10.60
CA ILE A 69 -3.80 -5.26 -10.34
C ILE A 69 -3.05 -5.36 -11.68
N THR A 70 -1.75 -5.09 -11.65
CA THR A 70 -0.93 -5.03 -12.87
C THR A 70 0.20 -6.06 -12.84
N PRO A 71 -0.10 -7.36 -12.99
CA PRO A 71 0.92 -8.35 -13.29
C PRO A 71 1.41 -8.14 -14.71
N GLU A 72 2.51 -7.41 -14.89
CA GLU A 72 3.05 -7.12 -16.22
C GLU A 72 3.27 -8.41 -17.04
N PRO A 73 2.94 -8.40 -18.34
CA PRO A 73 2.56 -7.24 -19.18
C PRO A 73 1.06 -6.91 -19.18
N TYR A 74 0.28 -7.51 -18.28
CA TYR A 74 -1.18 -7.40 -18.26
C TYR A 74 -1.67 -6.49 -17.13
N THR A 75 -2.88 -5.97 -17.31
CA THR A 75 -3.72 -5.50 -16.21
C THR A 75 -4.87 -6.47 -16.06
N VAL A 76 -5.19 -6.80 -14.80
CA VAL A 76 -6.21 -7.78 -14.44
C VAL A 76 -7.21 -7.11 -13.50
N TRP A 77 -8.49 -7.29 -13.79
CA TRP A 77 -9.61 -6.82 -12.97
C TRP A 77 -10.47 -8.00 -12.54
N MET A 78 -10.60 -8.18 -11.22
CA MET A 78 -11.48 -9.17 -10.63
C MET A 78 -12.89 -8.57 -10.55
N GLN A 79 -13.84 -9.15 -11.28
CA GLN A 79 -15.23 -8.73 -11.26
C GLN A 79 -16.10 -9.86 -10.68
N PRO A 80 -17.27 -9.55 -10.10
CA PRO A 80 -18.16 -10.57 -9.54
C PRO A 80 -18.57 -11.68 -10.53
N ASP A 81 -18.54 -11.39 -11.83
CA ASP A 81 -18.93 -12.29 -12.92
C ASP A 81 -17.73 -12.74 -13.79
N GLY A 82 -16.50 -12.54 -13.32
CA GLY A 82 -15.31 -13.13 -13.94
C GLY A 82 -14.03 -12.30 -13.83
N LEU A 83 -12.98 -12.76 -14.51
CA LEU A 83 -11.67 -12.13 -14.56
C LEU A 83 -11.48 -11.41 -15.89
N MET A 84 -11.35 -10.09 -15.85
CA MET A 84 -11.02 -9.30 -17.02
C MET A 84 -9.50 -9.16 -17.14
N VAL A 85 -8.97 -9.40 -18.34
CA VAL A 85 -7.53 -9.35 -18.63
C VAL A 85 -7.30 -8.49 -19.85
N ALA A 86 -6.39 -7.53 -19.73
CA ALA A 86 -6.01 -6.61 -20.80
C ALA A 86 -4.50 -6.54 -20.93
N LEU A 87 -4.02 -6.43 -22.17
CA LEU A 87 -2.62 -6.10 -22.42
C LEU A 87 -2.41 -4.59 -22.18
N ASN A 88 -1.35 -4.24 -21.45
CA ASN A 88 -1.01 -2.86 -21.19
C ASN A 88 -0.55 -2.17 -22.48
N ARG A 89 -1.37 -1.25 -23.01
CA ARG A 89 -0.93 -0.33 -24.07
C ARG A 89 -0.37 0.94 -23.44
N LYS A 90 0.79 1.36 -23.96
CA LYS A 90 1.36 2.66 -23.65
C LYS A 90 0.61 3.70 -24.46
N GLU A 91 -0.01 4.64 -23.79
CA GLU A 91 -0.65 5.79 -24.43
C GLU A 91 0.09 7.05 -24.00
N LEU A 92 0.45 7.88 -24.99
CA LEU A 92 0.99 9.21 -24.75
C LEU A 92 -0.20 10.14 -24.56
N ALA A 93 -0.39 10.63 -23.34
CA ALA A 93 -1.39 11.66 -23.10
C ALA A 93 -0.96 12.95 -23.83
N PRO A 94 -1.82 13.54 -24.67
CA PRO A 94 -1.47 14.76 -25.40
C PRO A 94 -1.15 15.89 -24.43
N ASN A 95 -0.04 16.61 -24.66
CA ASN A 95 0.38 17.79 -23.90
C ASN A 95 0.71 17.55 -22.41
N THR A 96 1.14 16.35 -22.03
CA THR A 96 1.57 16.06 -20.65
C THR A 96 2.92 15.36 -20.57
N ASN A 97 3.59 15.48 -19.41
CA ASN A 97 4.89 14.86 -19.12
C ASN A 97 4.76 13.51 -18.39
N TYR A 98 3.66 12.78 -18.59
CA TYR A 98 3.44 11.49 -17.95
C TYR A 98 3.08 10.41 -18.98
N ILE A 99 3.46 9.17 -18.69
CA ILE A 99 3.08 7.98 -19.46
C ILE A 99 2.05 7.22 -18.63
N LEU A 100 0.86 7.00 -19.19
CA LEU A 100 -0.16 6.16 -18.55
C LEU A 100 -0.22 4.78 -19.22
N LYS A 101 -0.63 3.81 -18.42
CA LYS A 101 -1.14 2.53 -18.90
C LYS A 101 -2.65 2.59 -18.77
N VAL A 102 -3.35 2.51 -19.89
CA VAL A 102 -4.81 2.53 -19.90
C VAL A 102 -5.29 1.09 -19.99
N PHE A 103 -6.24 0.74 -19.10
CA PHE A 103 -6.96 -0.51 -19.26
C PHE A 103 -7.85 -0.41 -20.49
N HIS A 104 -7.52 -1.19 -21.53
CA HIS A 104 -8.38 -1.35 -22.69
C HIS A 104 -9.10 -2.68 -22.58
N TRP A 105 -10.39 -2.73 -22.92
CA TRP A 105 -11.17 -3.96 -22.85
C TRP A 105 -10.50 -5.05 -23.70
N GLY A 106 -9.98 -6.07 -23.03
CA GLY A 106 -9.33 -7.22 -23.64
C GLY A 106 -10.27 -8.41 -23.66
N LEU A 107 -9.95 -9.41 -22.84
CA LEU A 107 -10.67 -10.67 -22.73
C LEU A 107 -11.26 -10.81 -21.32
N LYS A 108 -12.42 -11.44 -21.21
CA LYS A 108 -13.04 -11.78 -19.94
C LYS A 108 -13.19 -13.30 -19.82
N PHE A 109 -12.56 -13.87 -18.80
CA PHE A 109 -12.79 -15.24 -18.38
C PHE A 109 -13.97 -15.24 -17.42
N THR A 110 -14.98 -16.04 -17.69
CA THR A 110 -16.19 -16.12 -16.86
C THR A 110 -16.49 -17.59 -16.54
N HIS A 111 -17.40 -17.79 -15.61
CA HIS A 111 -17.85 -19.09 -15.13
C HIS A 111 -19.37 -19.14 -15.19
N THR A 112 -19.93 -20.34 -15.33
CA THR A 112 -21.40 -20.50 -15.36
C THR A 112 -21.96 -20.56 -13.93
N GLU A 113 -21.17 -21.08 -13.00
CA GLU A 113 -21.49 -21.29 -11.60
C GLU A 113 -21.20 -20.02 -10.78
N LYS A 114 -22.03 -19.68 -9.78
CA LYS A 114 -21.73 -18.52 -8.92
C LYS A 114 -20.55 -18.84 -7.98
N VAL A 115 -19.45 -18.11 -8.14
CA VAL A 115 -18.23 -18.26 -7.31
C VAL A 115 -17.78 -16.89 -6.81
N ASP A 116 -17.41 -16.80 -5.53
CA ASP A 116 -16.74 -15.64 -4.95
C ASP A 116 -15.22 -15.79 -5.10
N HIS A 117 -14.47 -14.69 -5.15
CA HIS A 117 -13.00 -14.73 -5.24
C HIS A 117 -12.36 -14.57 -3.86
N GLU A 118 -11.20 -15.20 -3.68
CA GLU A 118 -10.33 -15.03 -2.53
C GLU A 118 -8.88 -15.29 -2.94
N VAL A 119 -7.93 -14.69 -2.22
CA VAL A 119 -6.51 -15.03 -2.30
C VAL A 119 -6.27 -16.26 -1.43
N THR A 120 -5.74 -17.30 -2.06
CA THR A 120 -5.49 -18.63 -1.49
C THR A 120 -4.01 -18.89 -1.24
N ALA A 121 -3.13 -18.29 -2.04
CA ALA A 121 -1.69 -18.38 -1.90
C ALA A 121 -1.01 -17.14 -2.47
N TYR A 122 0.17 -16.81 -1.98
CA TYR A 122 0.98 -15.72 -2.50
C TYR A 122 2.46 -15.89 -2.17
N ASP A 123 3.30 -15.28 -2.99
CA ASP A 123 4.70 -15.03 -2.72
C ASP A 123 5.07 -13.58 -3.10
N ALA A 124 6.37 -13.27 -3.20
CA ALA A 124 6.82 -11.92 -3.54
C ALA A 124 6.44 -11.48 -4.96
N LEU A 125 6.23 -12.43 -5.88
CA LEU A 125 6.05 -12.24 -7.32
C LEU A 125 4.74 -12.84 -7.85
N SER A 126 4.00 -13.62 -7.06
CA SER A 126 2.76 -14.27 -7.47
C SER A 126 1.65 -14.17 -6.42
N VAL A 127 0.42 -14.29 -6.89
CA VAL A 127 -0.81 -14.40 -6.10
C VAL A 127 -1.74 -15.37 -6.82
N THR A 128 -2.47 -16.17 -6.05
CA THR A 128 -3.50 -17.11 -6.55
C THR A 128 -4.81 -16.84 -5.84
#